data_AF-A0A1J3H0G4-F1
#
_entry.id   AF-A0A1J3H0G4-F1
#
_cell.length_a   1.000
_cell.length_b   1.000
_cell.length_c   1.000
_cell.angle_alpha   90.00
_cell.angle_beta   90.00
_cell.angle_gamma   90.00
#
_symmetry.space_group_name_H-M   'P 1'
#
loop_
_entity.id
_entity.type
_entity.pdbx_description
1 polymer ?
#
loop_
_entity_poly.entity_id
_entity_poly.type
_entity_poly.pdbx_seq_one_letter_code
_entity_poly.pdbx_strand_id
1 'polypeptide(L)' 'RIVGKRLPSFSEEESHLVKDSSDFLGVIHYRTTYIAHSSSSLHEDYLSDMSGLIIPYGNSSLVKFDVLPWGLEGELEYIK' A
#
# COMPACT_ATOMS: atom_id res chain seq x y z
N ARG A 1 16.09 -7.62 -3.09
CA ARG A 1 14.61 -7.73 -3.13
C ARG A 1 14.16 -8.09 -1.71
N ILE A 2 13.41 -7.22 -1.01
CA ILE A 2 13.09 -7.35 0.43
C ILE A 2 12.43 -8.72 0.74
N VAL A 3 11.40 -9.07 -0.03
CA VAL A 3 10.57 -10.27 0.14
C VAL A 3 11.17 -11.58 -0.41
N GLY A 4 12.28 -11.52 -1.14
CA GLY A 4 13.00 -12.69 -1.65
C GLY A 4 12.10 -13.74 -2.35
N LYS A 5 12.20 -14.99 -1.89
CA LYS A 5 11.45 -16.16 -2.41
C LYS A 5 9.96 -16.18 -2.00
N ARG A 6 9.53 -15.33 -1.05
CA ARG A 6 8.13 -15.28 -0.59
C ARG A 6 7.21 -14.58 -1.59
N LEU A 7 7.77 -13.75 -2.48
CA LEU A 7 7.00 -13.14 -3.57
C LEU A 7 7.08 -14.04 -4.81
N PRO A 8 5.96 -14.60 -5.28
CA PRO A 8 5.93 -15.40 -6.50
C PRO A 8 6.41 -14.59 -7.70
N SER A 9 6.88 -15.31 -8.72
CA SER A 9 7.30 -14.72 -9.99
C SER A 9 6.33 -15.19 -11.06
N PHE A 10 5.97 -14.28 -11.96
CA PHE A 10 5.17 -14.61 -13.13
C PHE A 10 6.05 -15.27 -14.20
N SER A 11 5.48 -16.19 -14.97
CA SER A 11 6.03 -16.58 -16.26
C SER A 11 5.95 -15.41 -17.26
N GLU A 12 6.57 -15.56 -18.44
CA GLU A 12 6.46 -14.55 -19.49
C GLU A 12 5.00 -14.41 -19.96
N GLU A 13 4.30 -15.53 -20.16
CA GLU A 13 2.90 -15.57 -20.56
C GLU A 13 1.99 -14.94 -19.51
N GLU A 14 2.17 -15.25 -18.23
CA GLU A 14 1.40 -14.65 -17.13
C GLU A 14 1.66 -13.14 -17.03
N SER A 15 2.90 -12.71 -17.25
CA SER A 15 3.25 -11.29 -17.27
C SER A 15 2.53 -10.56 -18.41
N HIS A 16 2.45 -11.17 -19.59
CA HIS A 16 1.68 -10.64 -20.72
C HIS A 16 0.17 -10.58 -20.43
N LEU A 17 -0.38 -11.56 -19.71
CA LEU A 17 -1.80 -11.58 -19.36
C LEU A 17 -2.17 -10.51 -18.33
N VAL A 18 -1.30 -10.22 -17.36
CA VAL A 18 -1.58 -9.22 -16.32
C VAL A 18 -1.35 -7.81 -16.83
N LYS A 19 -0.33 -7.60 -17.67
CA LYS A 19 -0.01 -6.30 -18.23
C LYS A 19 -1.18 -5.78 -19.08
N ASP A 20 -1.56 -4.53 -18.86
CA ASP A 20 -2.62 -3.83 -19.60
C ASP A 20 -3.99 -4.55 -19.59
N SER A 21 -4.26 -5.35 -18.55
CA SER A 21 -5.47 -6.17 -18.42
C SER A 21 -6.71 -5.44 -17.88
N SER A 22 -6.65 -4.12 -17.71
CA SER A 22 -7.72 -3.31 -17.10
C SER A 22 -8.01 -2.06 -17.93
N ASP A 23 -9.28 -1.85 -18.28
CA ASP A 23 -9.75 -0.66 -19.02
C ASP A 23 -9.93 0.58 -18.12
N PHE A 24 -10.12 0.37 -16.82
CA PHE A 24 -10.26 1.41 -15.81
C PHE A 24 -9.78 0.92 -14.44
N LEU A 25 -9.47 1.87 -13.55
CA LEU A 25 -9.12 1.60 -12.16
C LEU A 25 -10.20 2.15 -11.22
N GLY A 26 -10.80 1.28 -10.41
CA GLY A 26 -11.69 1.70 -9.32
C GLY A 26 -10.90 1.93 -8.04
N VAL A 27 -10.91 3.15 -7.51
CA VAL A 27 -10.21 3.51 -6.27
C VAL A 27 -11.20 3.58 -5.11
N ILE A 28 -10.94 2.82 -4.05
CA ILE A 28 -11.71 2.83 -2.80
C ILE A 28 -10.81 3.41 -1.70
N HIS A 29 -11.05 4.67 -1.34
CA HIS A 29 -10.27 5.38 -0.32
C HIS A 29 -11.11 5.66 0.92
N TYR A 30 -10.56 5.32 2.10
CA TYR A 30 -11.21 5.54 3.39
C TYR A 30 -10.41 6.41 4.35
N ARG A 31 -9.06 6.38 4.26
CA ARG A 31 -8.19 7.04 5.23
C ARG A 31 -6.80 7.29 4.66
N THR A 32 -6.14 8.29 5.22
CA THR A 32 -4.72 8.57 5.00
C THR A 32 -3.97 8.50 6.32
N THR A 33 -2.76 7.96 6.31
CA THR A 33 -1.92 7.77 7.51
C THR A 33 -0.52 8.31 7.30
N TYR A 34 0.15 8.65 8.38
CA TYR A 34 1.59 8.89 8.36
C TYR A 34 2.35 7.57 8.41
N ILE A 35 3.52 7.55 7.77
CA ILE A 35 4.46 6.44 7.84
C ILE A 35 5.78 6.97 8.42
N ALA A 36 6.32 6.26 9.41
CA ALA A 36 7.68 6.46 9.88
C ALA A 36 8.53 5.23 9.54
N HIS A 37 9.82 5.43 9.28
CA HIS A 37 10.72 4.30 9.05
C HIS A 37 10.84 3.43 10.30
N SER A 38 10.76 2.11 10.12
CA SER A 38 11.04 1.12 11.16
C SER A 38 12.10 0.13 10.67
N SER A 39 13.11 -0.12 11.50
CA SER A 39 14.17 -1.10 11.27
C SER A 39 13.89 -2.48 11.88
N SER A 40 12.71 -2.67 12.49
CA SER A 40 12.38 -3.92 13.21
C SER A 40 12.14 -5.08 12.25
N SER A 41 13.10 -5.99 12.14
CA SER A 41 12.99 -7.27 11.42
C SER A 41 12.64 -8.43 12.37
N LEU A 42 11.68 -8.24 13.27
CA LEU A 42 11.41 -9.24 14.30
C LEU A 42 10.86 -10.53 13.70
N HIS A 43 10.03 -10.45 12.64
CA HIS A 43 9.43 -11.59 11.94
C HIS A 43 9.47 -11.37 10.40
N GLU A 44 9.62 -12.46 9.63
CA GLU A 44 9.52 -12.42 8.16
C GLU A 44 8.04 -12.46 7.72
N ASP A 45 7.32 -11.38 7.99
CA ASP A 45 5.93 -11.20 7.56
C ASP A 45 5.74 -9.99 6.64
N TYR A 46 4.56 -9.94 6.02
CA TYR A 46 4.16 -8.89 5.09
C TYR A 46 4.27 -7.49 5.69
N LEU A 47 3.91 -7.32 6.97
CA LEU A 47 3.93 -6.01 7.62
C LEU A 47 5.36 -5.54 7.91
N SER A 48 6.22 -6.46 8.32
CA SER A 48 7.64 -6.19 8.61
C SER A 48 8.42 -5.86 7.33
N ASP A 49 8.06 -6.46 6.19
CA ASP A 49 8.66 -6.14 4.89
C ASP A 49 8.44 -4.70 4.44
N MET A 50 7.38 -4.02 4.93
CA MET A 50 7.12 -2.62 4.61
C MET A 50 8.14 -1.67 5.23
N SER A 51 8.93 -2.10 6.23
CA SER A 51 9.91 -1.28 6.96
C SER A 51 9.33 0.07 7.44
N GLY A 52 8.05 0.06 7.79
CA GLY A 52 7.27 1.26 8.06
C GLY A 52 6.30 1.06 9.23
N LEU A 53 6.25 2.03 10.13
CA LEU A 53 5.27 2.13 11.20
C LEU A 53 4.10 3.00 10.72
N ILE A 54 2.90 2.45 10.74
CA ILE A 54 1.67 3.18 10.42
C ILE A 54 1.25 4.02 11.62
N ILE A 55 1.21 5.34 11.45
CA ILE A 55 0.84 6.30 12.48
C ILE A 55 -0.51 6.93 12.10
N PRO A 56 -1.55 6.81 12.94
CA PRO A 56 -2.83 7.46 12.70
C PRO A 56 -2.69 8.98 12.61
N TYR A 57 -3.46 9.61 11.72
CA TYR A 57 -3.53 11.06 11.63
C TYR A 57 -4.53 11.60 12.66
N GLY A 58 -4.15 12.67 13.36
CA GLY A 58 -5.06 13.39 14.26
C GLY A 58 -5.62 12.49 15.36
N ASN A 59 -6.95 12.48 15.50
CA ASN A 59 -7.67 11.67 16.48
C ASN A 59 -8.14 10.32 15.91
N SER A 60 -7.62 9.93 14.74
CA SER A 60 -7.95 8.64 14.14
C SER A 60 -7.47 7.49 15.03
N SER A 61 -8.29 6.46 15.16
CA SER A 61 -7.98 5.19 15.80
C SER A 61 -8.10 4.05 14.78
N LEU A 62 -8.08 2.79 15.26
CA LEU A 62 -8.27 1.62 14.39
C LEU A 62 -9.70 1.52 13.82
N VAL A 63 -10.69 2.15 14.48
CA VAL A 63 -12.11 2.04 14.14
C VAL A 63 -12.78 3.39 13.89
N LYS A 64 -12.05 4.49 14.07
CA LYS A 64 -12.53 5.86 13.86
C LYS A 64 -11.54 6.62 13.02
N PHE A 65 -12.00 7.31 11.98
CA PHE A 65 -11.13 8.02 11.05
C PHE A 65 -11.53 9.48 10.94
N ASP A 66 -10.54 10.36 11.00
CA ASP A 66 -10.72 11.76 10.62
C ASP A 66 -10.86 11.84 9.08
N VAL A 67 -11.72 12.74 8.60
CA VAL A 67 -11.94 12.93 7.17
C VAL A 67 -10.80 13.78 6.60
N LEU A 68 -10.06 13.24 5.64
CA LEU A 68 -8.88 13.86 5.02
C LEU A 68 -9.06 13.97 3.50
N PRO A 69 -9.76 15.02 2.99
CA PRO A 69 -10.09 15.12 1.55
C PRO A 69 -8.87 15.15 0.64
N TRP A 70 -7.80 15.83 1.06
CA TRP A 70 -6.53 15.90 0.33
C TRP A 70 -5.86 14.53 0.14
N GLY A 71 -6.23 13.53 0.95
CA GLY A 71 -5.69 12.18 0.86
C GLY A 71 -6.05 11.49 -0.44
N LEU A 72 -7.33 11.50 -0.80
CA LEU A 72 -7.81 10.95 -2.08
C LEU A 72 -7.31 11.80 -3.25
N GLU A 73 -7.29 13.12 -3.12
CA GLU A 73 -6.74 14.01 -4.16
C GLU A 73 -5.29 13.65 -4.49
N GLY A 74 -4.44 13.47 -3.47
CA GLY A 74 -3.06 13.05 -3.64
C GLY A 74 -2.91 11.65 -4.25
N GLU A 75 -3.77 10.70 -3.87
CA GLU A 75 -3.76 9.35 -4.47
C GLU A 75 -4.12 9.39 -5.95
N LEU A 76 -5.14 10.17 -6.33
CA LEU A 76 -5.56 10.29 -7.73
C LEU A 76 -4.52 11.02 -8.59
N GLU A 77 -3.85 12.05 -8.07
CA GLU A 77 -2.76 12.72 -8.81
C GLU A 77 -1.52 11.81 -8.94
N TYR A 78 -1.30 10.85 -8.03
CA TYR A 78 -0.23 9.86 -8.17
C TYR A 78 -0.52 8.78 -9.22
N ILE A 79 -1.78 8.38 -9.38
CA ILE A 79 -2.21 7.35 -10.34
C ILE A 79 -2.18 7.88 -11.79
N LYS A 80 -2.41 9.18 -11.96
CA LYS A 80 -2.46 9.87 -13.24
C LYS A 80 -1.12 9.88 -13.97
#